data_AF-A0A520EAU1-F1
#
_entry.id   AF-A0A520EAU1-F1
#
_cell.length_a   1.000
_cell.length_b   1.000
_cell.length_c   1.000
_cell.angle_alpha   90.00
_cell.angle_beta   90.00
_cell.angle_gamma   90.00
#
_symmetry.space_group_name_H-M   'P 1'
#
loop_
_entity.id
_entity.type
_entity.pdbx_description
1 polymer ?
#
loop_
_entity_poly.entity_id
_entity_poly.type
_entity_poly.pdbx_seq_one_letter_code
_entity_poly.pdbx_strand_id
1 'polypeptide(L)'
;MDGIHDLGGRAGLGPINPENDEPVFHSDWERSVLVMFPALAMAGAFNLDQFRSGMEQIPPHDYLMSQYYEHWMHAMVHWGSEAGIFDPADLDRRTREYLENPEKMPPTRQDPEMVAALEALIASGDDYRRPVETPAKFAVGETVVVRADASTTHTRRASYIRGRTGKVSAAHGAYVLPD
;
A
#
# COMPACT_ATOMS: atom_id res chain seq x y z
N MET A 1 5.52 -10.19 -5.31
CA MET A 1 6.53 -11.00 -4.60
C MET A 1 5.81 -12.20 -3.99
N ASP A 2 6.45 -13.35 -3.87
CA ASP A 2 5.87 -14.52 -3.17
C ASP A 2 5.92 -14.35 -1.64
N GLY A 3 5.18 -13.36 -1.15
CA GLY A 3 5.10 -12.99 0.26
C GLY A 3 3.87 -13.56 0.97
N ILE A 4 3.78 -13.31 2.28
CA ILE A 4 2.63 -13.78 3.09
C ILE A 4 1.32 -13.08 2.73
N HIS A 5 1.37 -11.83 2.23
CA HIS A 5 0.21 -11.03 1.86
C HIS A 5 -0.63 -11.68 0.74
N ASP A 6 -0.04 -12.56 -0.06
CA ASP A 6 -0.74 -13.35 -1.07
C ASP A 6 -1.43 -14.56 -0.43
N LEU A 7 -2.60 -14.29 0.14
CA LEU A 7 -3.40 -15.25 0.92
C LEU A 7 -4.47 -15.97 0.10
N GLY A 8 -4.65 -15.62 -1.18
CA GLY A 8 -5.69 -16.19 -2.03
C GLY A 8 -5.62 -17.72 -2.11
N GLY A 9 -6.68 -18.40 -1.67
CA GLY A 9 -6.76 -19.87 -1.69
C GLY A 9 -6.00 -20.58 -0.57
N ARG A 10 -5.42 -19.87 0.40
CA ARG A 10 -4.79 -20.48 1.57
C ARG A 10 -5.85 -20.96 2.58
N ALA A 11 -5.60 -22.11 3.18
CA ALA A 11 -6.40 -22.65 4.29
C ALA A 11 -5.70 -22.43 5.64
N GLY A 12 -6.43 -22.56 6.74
CA GLY A 12 -5.86 -22.57 8.09
C GLY A 12 -5.69 -21.20 8.77
N LEU A 13 -6.30 -20.14 8.24
CA LEU A 13 -6.27 -18.78 8.83
C LEU A 13 -7.31 -18.56 9.94
N GLY A 14 -8.15 -19.56 10.22
CA GLY A 14 -9.25 -19.45 11.17
C GLY A 14 -10.50 -18.79 10.55
N PRO A 15 -11.58 -18.65 11.34
CA PRO A 15 -12.79 -17.96 10.91
C PRO A 15 -12.57 -16.44 10.83
N ILE A 16 -13.39 -15.78 10.00
CA ILE A 16 -13.49 -14.32 10.01
C ILE A 16 -14.09 -13.89 11.36
N ASN A 17 -13.50 -12.89 12.00
CA ASN A 17 -13.92 -12.37 13.30
C ASN A 17 -14.25 -10.86 13.19
N PRO A 18 -15.41 -10.49 12.66
CA PRO A 18 -15.80 -9.08 12.53
C PRO A 18 -16.20 -8.50 13.90
N GLU A 19 -15.81 -7.26 14.17
CA GLU A 19 -16.31 -6.50 15.32
C GLU A 19 -17.73 -5.99 15.03
N ASN A 20 -18.63 -6.07 16.02
CA ASN A 20 -19.95 -5.44 15.92
C ASN A 20 -19.79 -3.93 16.13
N ASP A 21 -20.38 -3.12 15.26
CA ASP A 21 -20.33 -1.65 15.33
C ASP A 21 -18.90 -1.08 15.30
N GLU A 22 -18.01 -1.70 14.52
CA GLU A 22 -16.61 -1.28 14.35
C GLU A 22 -16.49 0.22 13.98
N PRO A 23 -15.70 1.01 14.73
CA PRO A 23 -15.45 2.40 14.38
C PRO A 23 -14.54 2.51 13.15
N VAL A 24 -14.61 3.64 12.43
CA VAL A 24 -13.69 3.89 11.30
C VAL A 24 -12.23 3.93 11.74
N PHE A 25 -11.97 4.39 12.96
CA PHE A 25 -10.64 4.40 13.58
C PHE A 25 -10.78 3.97 15.04
N HIS A 26 -10.02 2.98 15.48
CA HIS A 26 -9.98 2.55 16.88
C HIS A 26 -9.18 3.51 17.76
N SER A 27 -8.30 4.31 17.14
CA SER A 27 -7.42 5.24 17.84
C SER A 27 -6.98 6.43 16.97
N ASP A 28 -6.48 7.50 17.61
CA ASP A 28 -6.11 8.73 16.89
C ASP A 28 -4.86 8.58 16.00
N TRP A 29 -3.97 7.62 16.28
CA TRP A 29 -2.78 7.39 15.45
C TRP A 29 -3.15 6.84 14.07
N GLU A 30 -4.23 6.06 13.98
CA GLU A 30 -4.74 5.54 12.70
C GLU A 30 -5.21 6.66 11.77
N ARG A 31 -5.83 7.71 12.33
CA ARG A 31 -6.21 8.92 11.59
C ARG A 31 -4.98 9.63 11.04
N SER A 32 -3.93 9.69 11.86
CA SER A 32 -2.66 10.32 11.47
C SER A 32 -2.00 9.53 10.34
N VAL A 33 -1.94 8.20 10.44
CA VAL A 33 -1.40 7.32 9.38
C VAL A 33 -2.18 7.46 8.08
N LEU A 34 -3.53 7.49 8.13
CA LEU A 34 -4.34 7.70 6.93
C LEU A 34 -3.97 9.01 6.22
N VAL A 35 -3.82 10.12 6.95
CA VAL A 35 -3.52 11.43 6.37
C VAL A 35 -2.04 11.55 5.95
N MET A 36 -1.14 10.81 6.61
CA MET A 36 0.27 10.73 6.19
C MET A 36 0.43 10.10 4.81
N PHE A 37 -0.45 9.17 4.40
CA PHE A 37 -0.37 8.53 3.08
C PHE A 37 -0.33 9.53 1.91
N PRO A 38 -1.37 10.36 1.69
CA PRO A 38 -1.35 11.30 0.58
C PRO A 38 -0.27 12.38 0.76
N ALA A 39 0.03 12.80 1.99
CA ALA A 39 1.07 13.79 2.26
C ALA A 39 2.47 13.30 1.86
N LEU A 40 2.83 12.06 2.22
CA LEU A 40 4.12 11.46 1.86
C LEU A 40 4.19 11.11 0.37
N ALA A 41 3.09 10.66 -0.23
CA ALA A 41 3.02 10.46 -1.68
C ALA A 41 3.28 11.78 -2.44
N MET A 42 2.64 12.88 -2.03
CA MET A 42 2.88 14.21 -2.60
C MET A 42 4.31 14.73 -2.36
N ALA A 43 4.92 14.37 -1.23
CA ALA A 43 6.32 14.68 -0.94
C ALA A 43 7.32 13.83 -1.75
N GLY A 44 6.83 12.88 -2.57
CA GLY A 44 7.67 12.04 -3.42
C GLY A 44 8.29 10.83 -2.70
N ALA A 45 7.77 10.45 -1.54
CA ALA A 45 8.27 9.28 -0.81
C ALA A 45 8.07 7.97 -1.61
N PHE A 46 6.90 7.85 -2.25
CA PHE A 46 6.51 6.65 -2.98
C PHE A 46 5.34 6.94 -3.94
N ASN A 47 5.18 6.11 -4.96
CA ASN A 47 3.91 5.93 -5.64
C ASN A 47 3.07 4.80 -4.97
N LEU A 48 1.85 4.57 -5.47
CA LEU A 48 0.93 3.59 -4.89
C LEU A 48 1.46 2.13 -4.96
N ASP A 49 2.20 1.77 -5.99
CA ASP A 49 2.74 0.42 -6.17
C ASP A 49 3.98 0.19 -5.31
N GLN A 50 4.83 1.20 -5.15
CA GLN A 50 5.89 1.19 -4.13
C GLN A 50 5.29 1.04 -2.74
N PHE A 51 4.29 1.84 -2.38
CA PHE A 51 3.62 1.72 -1.08
C PHE A 51 3.15 0.28 -0.79
N ARG A 52 2.50 -0.37 -1.78
CA ARG A 52 2.14 -1.79 -1.68
C ARG A 52 3.37 -2.68 -1.49
N SER A 53 4.39 -2.51 -2.32
CA SER A 53 5.66 -3.24 -2.20
C SER A 53 6.27 -3.10 -0.80
N GLY A 54 6.14 -1.95 -0.15
CA GLY A 54 6.59 -1.73 1.24
C GLY A 54 5.85 -2.62 2.25
N MET A 55 4.53 -2.80 2.09
CA MET A 55 3.74 -3.72 2.91
C MET A 55 4.05 -5.19 2.60
N GLU A 56 4.34 -5.50 1.34
CA GLU A 56 4.65 -6.86 0.90
C GLU A 56 5.96 -7.41 1.49
N GLN A 57 6.84 -6.51 1.97
CA GLN A 57 8.13 -6.81 2.59
C GLN A 57 8.06 -7.02 4.12
N ILE A 58 6.91 -6.78 4.75
CA ILE A 58 6.73 -6.97 6.19
C ILE A 58 7.00 -8.45 6.55
N PRO A 59 7.79 -8.75 7.61
CA PRO A 59 8.03 -10.11 8.05
C PRO A 59 6.71 -10.89 8.25
N PRO A 60 6.62 -12.17 7.84
CA PRO A 60 5.34 -12.86 7.77
C PRO A 60 4.53 -12.91 9.06
N HIS A 61 5.22 -13.10 10.19
CA HIS A 61 4.59 -13.08 11.50
C HIS A 61 3.98 -11.71 11.79
N ASP A 62 4.75 -10.65 11.58
CA ASP A 62 4.33 -9.29 11.90
C ASP A 62 3.15 -8.88 11.02
N TYR A 63 3.18 -9.19 9.72
CA TYR A 63 2.07 -8.90 8.80
C TYR A 63 0.74 -9.52 9.28
N LEU A 64 0.76 -10.76 9.76
CA LEU A 64 -0.44 -11.48 10.18
C LEU A 64 -0.96 -11.05 11.57
N MET A 65 -0.08 -10.53 12.43
CA MET A 65 -0.40 -10.20 13.81
C MET A 65 -0.57 -8.70 14.08
N SER A 66 -0.10 -7.86 13.16
CA SER A 66 -0.21 -6.40 13.25
C SER A 66 -1.59 -5.89 12.81
N GLN A 67 -1.91 -4.69 13.28
CA GLN A 67 -3.12 -3.98 12.89
C GLN A 67 -2.98 -3.38 11.49
N TYR A 68 -4.11 -3.14 10.81
CA TYR A 68 -4.13 -2.68 9.43
C TYR A 68 -3.27 -1.43 9.17
N TYR A 69 -3.38 -0.41 10.03
CA TYR A 69 -2.62 0.82 9.88
C TYR A 69 -1.12 0.69 10.27
N GLU A 70 -0.72 -0.38 10.96
CA GLU A 70 0.70 -0.67 11.17
C GLU A 70 1.38 -1.09 9.86
N HIS A 71 0.65 -1.75 8.94
CA HIS A 71 1.17 -2.06 7.61
C HIS A 71 1.48 -0.79 6.83
N TRP A 72 0.57 0.18 6.91
CA TRP A 72 0.72 1.48 6.27
C TRP A 72 1.94 2.22 6.82
N MET A 73 2.07 2.27 8.15
CA MET A 73 3.22 2.88 8.81
C MET A 73 4.54 2.22 8.39
N HIS A 74 4.60 0.89 8.31
CA HIS A 74 5.79 0.18 7.84
C HIS A 74 6.20 0.62 6.43
N ALA A 75 5.26 0.65 5.48
CA ALA A 75 5.55 1.07 4.11
C ALA A 75 5.99 2.53 4.03
N MET A 76 5.38 3.42 4.82
CA MET A 76 5.75 4.84 4.88
C MET A 76 7.14 5.06 5.47
N VAL A 77 7.48 4.37 6.56
CA VAL A 77 8.81 4.45 7.17
C VAL A 77 9.85 3.95 6.19
N HIS A 78 9.64 2.78 5.58
CA HIS A 78 10.56 2.20 4.61
C HIS A 78 10.84 3.16 3.44
N TRP A 79 9.80 3.58 2.71
CA TRP A 79 9.99 4.41 1.53
C TRP A 79 10.32 5.87 1.85
N GLY A 80 9.84 6.39 2.98
CA GLY A 80 10.25 7.72 3.46
C GLY A 80 11.73 7.76 3.82
N SER A 81 12.29 6.69 4.37
CA SER A 81 13.74 6.57 4.60
C SER A 81 14.52 6.40 3.30
N GLU A 82 14.06 5.55 2.37
CA GLU A 82 14.69 5.39 1.05
C GLU A 82 14.70 6.71 0.25
N ALA A 83 13.65 7.52 0.36
CA ALA A 83 13.56 8.85 -0.26
C ALA A 83 14.38 9.93 0.47
N GLY A 84 15.00 9.61 1.61
CA GLY A 84 15.76 10.55 2.44
C GLY A 84 14.90 11.58 3.19
N ILE A 85 13.58 11.37 3.25
CA ILE A 85 12.65 12.20 4.02
C ILE A 85 12.82 11.92 5.53
N PHE A 86 13.06 10.66 5.87
CA PHE A 86 13.31 10.22 7.24
C PHE A 86 14.75 9.73 7.42
N ASP A 87 15.46 10.33 8.38
CA ASP A 87 16.69 9.73 8.92
C ASP A 87 16.30 8.62 9.91
N PRO A 88 16.68 7.35 9.66
CA PRO A 88 16.39 6.23 10.58
C PRO A 88 16.87 6.48 12.00
N ALA A 89 18.03 7.12 12.18
CA ALA A 89 18.57 7.39 13.51
C ALA A 89 17.74 8.45 14.25
N ASP A 90 17.24 9.47 13.54
CA ASP A 90 16.35 10.47 14.14
C ASP A 90 14.96 9.88 14.45
N LEU A 91 14.42 9.03 13.57
CA LEU A 91 13.17 8.30 13.82
C LEU A 91 13.27 7.44 15.09
N ASP A 92 14.34 6.65 15.24
CA ASP A 92 14.57 5.83 16.42
C ASP A 92 14.69 6.67 17.69
N ARG A 93 15.43 7.79 17.61
CA ARG A 93 15.59 8.72 18.73
C ARG A 93 14.24 9.33 19.14
N ARG A 94 13.43 9.79 18.18
CA ARG A 94 12.09 10.35 18.45
C ARG A 94 11.12 9.31 18.96
N THR A 95 11.18 8.08 18.45
CA THR A 95 10.36 6.98 18.94
C THR A 95 10.62 6.74 20.42
N ARG A 96 11.90 6.62 20.84
CA ARG A 96 12.26 6.51 22.27
C ARG A 96 11.76 7.71 23.08
N GLU A 97 11.94 8.92 22.56
CA GLU A 97 11.53 10.15 23.23
C GLU A 97 10.02 10.20 23.53
N TYR A 98 9.16 9.79 22.58
CA TYR A 98 7.71 9.72 22.78
C TYR A 98 7.27 8.51 23.62
N LEU A 99 8.02 7.40 23.60
CA LEU A 99 7.78 6.28 24.52
C LEU A 99 8.08 6.67 25.98
N GLU A 100 9.14 7.43 26.22
CA GLU A 100 9.50 7.94 27.55
C GLU A 100 8.59 9.09 28.00
N ASN A 101 8.02 9.84 27.06
CA ASN A 101 7.19 11.01 27.32
C ASN A 101 5.89 10.97 26.48
N PRO A 102 4.94 10.08 26.80
CA PRO A 102 3.74 9.87 25.97
C PRO A 102 2.82 11.09 25.90
N GLU A 103 2.83 11.95 26.92
CA GLU A 103 2.05 13.20 26.95
C GLU A 103 2.69 14.33 26.13
N LYS A 104 3.89 14.11 25.59
CA LYS A 104 4.57 15.12 24.79
C LYS A 104 3.78 15.39 23.52
N MET A 105 3.45 16.66 23.27
CA MET A 105 2.78 17.05 22.04
C MET A 105 3.74 17.11 20.85
N PRO A 106 3.31 16.64 19.66
CA PRO A 106 4.09 16.80 18.45
C PRO A 106 4.23 18.28 18.07
N PRO A 107 5.28 18.64 17.31
CA PRO A 107 5.40 20.00 16.80
C PRO A 107 4.22 20.34 15.90
N THR A 108 3.64 21.51 16.10
CA THR A 108 2.51 22.00 15.30
C THR A 108 3.00 22.84 14.13
N ARG A 109 2.50 22.56 12.93
CA ARG A 109 2.65 23.39 11.73
C ARG A 109 1.27 23.57 11.09
N GLN A 110 0.93 24.80 10.71
CA GLN A 110 -0.27 25.10 9.94
C GLN A 110 0.15 25.44 8.51
N ASP A 111 -0.48 24.77 7.55
CA ASP A 111 -0.24 24.97 6.12
C ASP A 111 -1.57 24.82 5.36
N PRO A 112 -2.36 25.91 5.25
CA PRO A 112 -3.69 25.86 4.63
C PRO A 112 -3.64 25.45 3.16
N GLU A 113 -2.56 25.77 2.44
CA GLU A 113 -2.39 25.40 1.04
C GLU A 113 -2.23 23.89 0.89
N MET A 114 -1.41 23.27 1.74
CA MET A 114 -1.27 21.82 1.78
C MET A 114 -2.60 21.13 2.13
N VAL A 115 -3.35 21.67 3.08
CA VAL A 115 -4.68 21.12 3.46
C VAL A 115 -5.63 21.17 2.26
N ALA A 116 -5.74 22.31 1.58
CA ALA A 116 -6.60 22.44 0.40
C ALA A 116 -6.18 21.49 -0.74
N ALA A 117 -4.88 21.31 -0.95
CA ALA A 117 -4.36 20.37 -1.94
C ALA A 117 -4.73 18.91 -1.62
N LEU A 118 -4.63 18.51 -0.34
CA LEU A 118 -5.04 17.18 0.11
C LEU A 118 -6.55 16.95 -0.03
N GLU A 119 -7.37 17.93 0.34
CA GLU A 119 -8.83 17.87 0.17
C GLU A 119 -9.22 17.68 -1.29
N ALA A 120 -8.60 18.44 -2.20
CA ALA A 120 -8.85 18.32 -3.63
C ALA A 120 -8.45 16.93 -4.17
N LEU A 121 -7.27 16.43 -3.80
CA LEU A 121 -6.78 15.11 -4.21
C LEU A 121 -7.70 13.99 -3.74
N ILE A 122 -8.16 14.03 -2.49
CA ILE A 122 -9.07 13.02 -1.93
C ILE A 122 -10.40 13.02 -2.68
N ALA A 123 -10.92 14.20 -3.05
CA ALA A 123 -12.19 14.32 -3.75
C ALA A 123 -12.11 13.85 -5.22
N SER A 124 -11.00 14.07 -5.91
CA SER A 124 -10.86 13.72 -7.34
C SER A 124 -10.27 12.33 -7.58
N GLY A 125 -9.52 11.79 -6.62
CA GLY A 125 -8.64 10.65 -6.84
C GLY A 125 -7.50 10.96 -7.82
N ASP A 126 -6.78 9.92 -8.21
CA ASP A 126 -5.67 9.97 -9.18
C ASP A 126 -5.98 9.07 -10.40
N ASP A 127 -5.49 9.45 -11.58
CA ASP A 127 -5.67 8.68 -12.81
C ASP A 127 -4.39 7.92 -13.18
N TYR A 128 -4.46 6.60 -13.05
CA TYR A 128 -3.38 5.70 -13.38
C TYR A 128 -3.37 5.27 -14.86
N ARG A 129 -4.29 5.76 -15.69
CA ARG A 129 -4.30 5.49 -17.14
C ARG A 129 -3.12 6.15 -17.82
N ARG A 130 -2.52 5.47 -18.79
CA ARG A 130 -1.42 6.01 -19.59
C ARG A 130 -1.71 5.80 -21.08
N PRO A 131 -1.51 6.81 -21.94
CA PRO A 131 -1.64 6.62 -23.38
C PRO A 131 -0.55 5.68 -23.87
N VAL A 132 -0.91 4.77 -24.76
CA VAL A 132 0.03 3.88 -25.46
C VAL A 132 -0.35 3.82 -26.93
N GLU A 133 0.64 3.80 -27.81
CA GLU A 133 0.43 3.65 -29.25
C GLU A 133 0.39 2.17 -29.66
N THR A 134 0.94 1.29 -28.82
CA THR A 134 0.96 -0.14 -29.08
C THR A 134 -0.45 -0.71 -28.93
N PRO A 135 -0.97 -1.42 -29.95
CA PRO A 135 -2.28 -2.06 -29.84
C PRO A 135 -2.28 -3.15 -28.76
N ALA A 136 -3.45 -3.39 -28.17
CA ALA A 136 -3.61 -4.46 -27.19
C ALA A 136 -3.23 -5.81 -27.81
N LYS A 137 -2.40 -6.58 -27.09
CA LYS A 137 -1.95 -7.90 -27.54
C LYS A 137 -3.07 -8.95 -27.56
N PHE A 138 -4.08 -8.77 -26.72
CA PHE A 138 -5.18 -9.72 -26.55
C PHE A 138 -6.53 -9.04 -26.79
N ALA A 139 -7.51 -9.80 -27.26
CA ALA A 139 -8.87 -9.35 -27.47
C ALA A 139 -9.85 -9.95 -26.43
N VAL A 140 -10.99 -9.27 -26.22
CA VAL A 140 -12.08 -9.82 -25.40
C VAL A 140 -12.56 -11.12 -26.00
N GLY A 141 -12.65 -12.14 -25.15
CA GLY A 141 -13.05 -13.50 -25.51
C GLY A 141 -11.89 -14.44 -25.85
N GLU A 142 -10.66 -13.92 -25.95
CA GLU A 142 -9.48 -14.72 -26.21
C GLU A 142 -9.13 -15.62 -25.00
N THR A 143 -8.65 -16.83 -25.29
CA THR A 143 -8.15 -17.75 -24.26
C THR A 143 -6.68 -17.46 -24.01
N VAL A 144 -6.32 -17.21 -22.75
CA VAL A 144 -4.97 -16.83 -22.34
C VAL A 144 -4.49 -17.69 -21.18
N VAL A 145 -3.18 -17.80 -21.01
CA VAL A 145 -2.55 -18.49 -19.88
C VAL A 145 -1.78 -17.46 -19.06
N VAL A 146 -2.08 -17.39 -17.75
CA VAL A 146 -1.31 -16.56 -16.82
C VAL A 146 0.09 -17.17 -16.68
N ARG A 147 1.14 -16.35 -16.74
CA ARG A 147 2.51 -16.85 -16.57
C ARG A 147 2.66 -17.61 -15.24
N ALA A 148 3.42 -18.69 -15.27
CA ALA A 148 3.55 -19.63 -14.15
C ALA A 148 4.69 -19.28 -13.17
N ASP A 149 5.55 -18.33 -13.52
CA ASP A 149 6.74 -17.97 -12.74
C ASP A 149 6.39 -17.27 -11.42
N ALA A 150 7.21 -17.55 -10.41
CA ALA A 150 7.24 -16.75 -9.18
C ALA A 150 7.83 -15.36 -9.46
N SER A 151 7.50 -14.38 -8.62
CA SER A 151 8.14 -13.05 -8.69
C SER A 151 8.89 -12.77 -7.40
N THR A 152 10.10 -12.25 -7.52
CA THR A 152 10.91 -11.75 -6.40
C THR A 152 10.66 -10.26 -6.14
N THR A 153 9.99 -9.55 -7.04
CA THR A 153 9.67 -8.11 -6.94
C THR A 153 8.17 -7.90 -6.74
N HIS A 154 7.74 -6.65 -6.56
CA HIS A 154 6.32 -6.30 -6.53
C HIS A 154 5.62 -6.81 -7.79
N THR A 155 4.42 -7.37 -7.64
CA THR A 155 3.59 -7.81 -8.77
C THR A 155 2.15 -7.92 -8.33
N ARG A 156 1.21 -7.82 -9.28
CA ARG A 156 -0.22 -8.10 -9.03
C ARG A 156 -0.62 -9.53 -9.43
N ARG A 157 0.37 -10.40 -9.66
CA ARG A 157 0.18 -11.81 -10.04
C ARG A 157 0.08 -12.73 -8.82
N ALA A 158 -1.12 -12.85 -8.25
CA ALA A 158 -1.44 -13.77 -7.17
C ALA A 158 -1.11 -15.23 -7.53
N SER A 159 -0.61 -16.01 -6.57
CA SER A 159 -0.11 -17.37 -6.77
C SER A 159 -1.18 -18.35 -7.26
N TYR A 160 -2.40 -18.27 -6.73
CA TYR A 160 -3.45 -19.23 -7.05
C TYR A 160 -3.88 -19.25 -8.54
N ILE A 161 -3.61 -18.16 -9.28
CA ILE A 161 -3.92 -18.04 -10.72
C ILE A 161 -2.73 -18.33 -11.64
N ARG A 162 -1.52 -18.54 -11.12
CA ARG A 162 -0.32 -18.76 -11.95
C ARG A 162 -0.43 -20.07 -12.73
N GLY A 163 -0.08 -20.03 -14.02
CA GLY A 163 -0.20 -21.16 -14.93
C GLY A 163 -1.65 -21.56 -15.27
N ARG A 164 -2.65 -20.82 -14.79
CA ARG A 164 -4.06 -21.11 -15.10
C ARG A 164 -4.45 -20.53 -16.45
N THR A 165 -5.31 -21.26 -17.14
CA THR A 165 -5.96 -20.82 -18.38
C THR A 165 -7.26 -20.10 -18.05
N GLY A 166 -7.47 -18.94 -18.68
CA GLY A 166 -8.67 -18.14 -18.53
C GLY A 166 -9.10 -17.50 -19.84
N LYS A 167 -10.19 -16.72 -19.80
CA LYS A 167 -10.72 -15.99 -20.94
C LYS A 167 -10.71 -14.49 -20.64
N VAL A 168 -10.25 -13.67 -21.58
CA VAL A 168 -10.27 -12.21 -21.43
C VAL A 168 -11.72 -11.73 -21.42
N SER A 169 -12.15 -11.11 -20.32
CA SER A 169 -13.53 -10.60 -20.17
C SER A 169 -13.68 -9.13 -20.57
N ALA A 170 -12.62 -8.33 -20.40
CA ALA A 170 -12.62 -6.90 -20.70
C ALA A 170 -11.20 -6.41 -21.04
N ALA A 171 -11.12 -5.29 -21.76
CA ALA A 171 -9.88 -4.56 -22.02
C ALA A 171 -10.10 -3.09 -21.59
N HIS A 172 -9.35 -2.63 -20.59
CA HIS A 172 -9.58 -1.34 -19.94
C HIS A 172 -8.65 -0.22 -20.41
N GLY A 173 -7.86 -0.45 -21.46
CA GLY A 173 -6.76 0.42 -21.88
C GLY A 173 -5.47 0.12 -21.11
N ALA A 174 -4.50 1.03 -21.18
CA ALA A 174 -3.22 0.91 -20.49
C ALA A 174 -3.20 1.73 -19.20
N TYR A 175 -2.53 1.18 -18.20
CA TYR A 175 -2.31 1.77 -16.88
C TYR A 175 -0.82 1.68 -16.54
N VAL A 176 -0.40 2.38 -15.50
CA VAL A 176 0.91 2.17 -14.86
C VAL A 176 1.11 0.67 -14.59
N LEU A 177 2.30 0.15 -14.92
CA LEU A 177 2.67 -1.24 -14.70
C LEU A 177 3.28 -1.38 -13.29
N PRO A 178 2.73 -2.23 -12.40
CA PRO A 178 3.24 -2.37 -11.04
C PRO A 178 4.60 -3.06 -10.90
N ASP A 179 4.90 -4.03 -11.77
CA ASP A 179 6.15 -4.82 -11.79
C ASP A 179 7.36 -4.01 -12.29
#